data_AF-A0A924SH42-F1
#
_entry.id   AF-A0A924SH42-F1
#
_cell.length_a   1.000
_cell.length_b   1.000
_cell.length_c   1.000
_cell.angle_alpha   90.00
_cell.angle_beta   90.00
_cell.angle_gamma   90.00
#
_symmetry.space_group_name_H-M   'P 1'
#
loop_
_entity.id
_entity.type
_entity.pdbx_description
1 polymer ?
#
loop_
_entity_poly.entity_id
_entity_poly.type
_entity_poly.pdbx_seq_one_letter_code
_entity_poly.pdbx_strand_id
1 'polypeptide(L)' 'MAALKPLVAPDVRAAKRLVVKIGSALLVDRQSGLKLDWLRALALDVTEARAR' A
#
# COMPACT_ATOMS: atom_id res chain seq x y z
N MET A 1 -35.83 0.58 -0.44
CA MET A 1 -34.55 0.34 0.25
C MET A 1 -33.75 -0.65 -0.58
N ALA A 2 -32.61 -0.25 -1.13
CA ALA A 2 -31.77 -1.16 -1.91
C ALA A 2 -30.89 -1.98 -0.94
N ALA A 3 -30.91 -3.30 -1.08
CA ALA A 3 -30.04 -4.18 -0.31
C ALA A 3 -28.59 -4.01 -0.79
N LEU A 4 -27.67 -3.72 0.12
CA LEU A 4 -26.24 -3.68 -0.17
C LEU A 4 -25.73 -5.12 -0.35
N LYS A 5 -25.18 -5.42 -1.54
CA LYS A 5 -24.53 -6.70 -1.82
C LYS A 5 -23.12 -6.66 -1.21
N PRO A 6 -22.73 -7.63 -0.37
CA PRO A 6 -21.38 -7.65 0.17
C PRO A 6 -20.36 -7.85 -0.96
N LEU A 7 -19.40 -6.93 -1.04
CA LEU A 7 -18.26 -7.05 -1.94
C LEU A 7 -17.18 -7.89 -1.25
N VAL A 8 -16.81 -9.01 -1.85
CA VAL A 8 -15.63 -9.77 -1.41
C VAL A 8 -14.41 -9.10 -2.01
N ALA A 9 -13.53 -8.58 -1.15
CA ALA A 9 -12.26 -8.03 -1.60
C ALA A 9 -11.35 -9.16 -2.13
N PRO A 10 -10.58 -8.92 -3.19
CA PRO A 10 -9.64 -9.90 -3.72
C PRO A 10 -8.55 -10.23 -2.68
N ASP A 11 -8.08 -11.48 -2.67
CA ASP A 11 -6.92 -11.86 -1.87
C ASP A 11 -5.64 -11.33 -2.52
N VAL A 12 -4.98 -10.41 -1.82
CA VAL A 12 -3.73 -9.77 -2.28
C VAL A 12 -2.62 -10.79 -2.50
N ARG A 13 -2.61 -11.92 -1.76
CA ARG A 13 -1.59 -12.97 -1.89
C ARG A 13 -1.70 -13.75 -3.19
N ALA A 14 -2.88 -13.77 -3.79
CA ALA A 14 -3.13 -14.45 -5.06
C ALA A 14 -2.96 -13.50 -6.28
N ALA A 15 -2.62 -12.23 -6.05
CA ALA A 15 -2.53 -11.24 -7.12
C ALA A 15 -1.27 -11.44 -7.97
N LYS A 16 -1.44 -11.69 -9.28
CA LYS A 16 -0.32 -11.75 -10.24
C LYS A 16 0.44 -10.41 -10.36
N ARG A 17 -0.24 -9.29 -10.12
CA ARG A 17 0.34 -7.95 -10.15
C ARG A 17 -0.30 -7.12 -9.05
N LEU A 18 0.54 -6.58 -8.17
CA LEU A 18 0.12 -5.66 -7.12
C LEU A 18 0.51 -4.22 -7.50
N VAL A 19 -0.45 -3.31 -7.39
CA VAL A 19 -0.23 -1.86 -7.56
C VAL A 19 -0.64 -1.19 -6.27
N VAL A 20 0.33 -0.57 -5.59
CA VAL A 20 0.09 0.12 -4.31
C VAL A 20 0.21 1.62 -4.53
N LYS A 21 -0.87 2.36 -4.23
CA LYS A 21 -0.85 3.82 -4.25
C LYS A 21 -0.57 4.35 -2.86
N ILE A 22 0.50 5.11 -2.72
CA ILE A 22 0.83 5.81 -1.48
C ILE A 22 0.43 7.28 -1.59
N GLY A 23 -0.42 7.76 -0.69
CA GLY A 23 -0.74 9.18 -0.58
C GLY A 23 0.41 9.97 0.04
N SER A 24 0.65 11.20 -0.41
CA SER A 24 1.74 12.05 0.09
C SER A 24 1.67 12.32 1.59
N ALA A 25 0.46 12.40 2.17
CA ALA A 25 0.27 12.55 3.62
C ALA A 25 0.89 11.42 4.46
N LEU A 26 1.10 10.23 3.88
CA LEU A 26 1.79 9.13 4.56
C LEU A 26 3.32 9.28 4.49
N LEU A 27 3.82 9.92 3.44
CA LEU A 27 5.24 10.01 3.11
C LEU A 27 5.90 11.31 3.55
N VAL A 28 5.14 12.40 3.68
CA VAL A 28 5.67 13.74 3.85
C VAL A 28 5.08 14.36 5.10
N ASP A 29 5.94 14.91 5.93
CA ASP A 29 5.59 15.81 7.01
C ASP A 29 5.84 17.27 6.59
N ARG A 30 5.03 18.20 7.09
CA ARG A 30 5.16 19.62 6.73
C ARG A 30 6.43 20.27 7.31
N GLN A 31 6.85 19.86 8.51
CA GLN A 31 7.98 20.44 9.22
C GLN A 31 9.27 19.72 8.87
N SER A 32 9.26 18.38 8.88
CA SER A 32 10.47 17.57 8.68
C SER A 32 10.68 17.08 7.25
N GLY A 33 9.73 17.31 6.34
CA GLY A 33 9.84 16.88 4.95
C GLY A 33 9.62 15.38 4.75
N LEU A 34 10.39 14.76 3.86
CA LEU A 34 10.20 13.35 3.48
C LEU A 34 10.56 12.39 4.63
N LYS A 35 9.67 11.44 4.93
CA LYS A 35 9.89 10.38 5.92
C LYS A 35 10.77 9.27 5.35
N LEU A 36 12.09 9.49 5.36
CA LEU A 36 13.06 8.57 4.73
C LEU A 36 13.02 7.15 5.29
N ASP A 37 12.93 6.98 6.60
CA ASP A 37 12.93 5.63 7.19
C ASP A 37 11.67 4.85 6.84
N TRP A 38 10.52 5.53 6.78
CA TRP A 38 9.28 4.93 6.30
C TRP A 38 9.39 4.52 4.82
N LEU A 39 9.97 5.38 3.98
CA LEU A 39 10.16 5.08 2.56
C LEU A 39 11.12 3.90 2.35
N ARG A 40 12.19 3.82 3.15
CA ARG A 40 13.13 2.69 3.13
C ARG A 40 12.44 1.38 3.52
N ALA A 41 11.65 1.40 4.60
CA ALA A 41 10.88 0.23 5.02
C ALA A 41 9.90 -0.22 3.93
N LEU A 42 9.15 0.71 3.31
CA LEU A 42 8.26 0.39 2.19
C LEU A 42 9.01 -0.25 1.01
N ALA A 43 10.21 0.21 0.68
CA ALA A 43 11.00 -0.36 -0.40
C ALA A 43 11.43 -1.81 -0.10
N LEU A 44 11.75 -2.11 1.17
CA LEU A 44 12.02 -3.48 1.63
C LEU A 44 10.76 -4.35 1.50
N ASP A 45 9.62 -3.86 1.97
CA ASP A 45 8.33 -4.57 1.88
C ASP A 45 7.95 -4.89 0.43
N VAL A 46 8.15 -3.95 -0.51
CA VAL A 46 7.91 -4.18 -1.95
C VAL A 46 8.85 -5.24 -2.51
N THR A 47 10.11 -5.26 -2.06
CA THR A 47 11.09 -6.26 -2.47
C THR A 47 10.68 -7.65 -2.00
N GLU A 48 10.28 -7.78 -0.74
CA GLU A 48 9.76 -9.03 -0.17
C GLU A 48 8.49 -9.50 -0.87
N ALA A 49 7.55 -8.59 -1.15
CA ALA A 49 6.31 -8.90 -1.85
C ALA A 49 6.57 -9.39 -3.29
N ARG A 50 7.58 -8.84 -3.97
CA ARG A 50 7.99 -9.28 -5.32
C ARG A 50 8.69 -10.64 -5.32
N ALA A 51 9.34 -11.03 -4.22
CA ALA A 51 10.09 -12.28 -4.11
C ALA A 51 9.22 -13.51 -3.82
N ARG A 52 7.96 -13.31 -3.42
CA ARG A 52 6.96 -14.35 -3.20
C ARG A 52 6.27 -14.75 -4.50
#